data_AF-A0A1V0DK11-F1
#
_entry.id   AF-A0A1V0DK11-F1
#
_cell.length_a   1.000
_cell.length_b   1.000
_cell.length_c   1.000
_cell.angle_alpha   90.00
_cell.angle_beta   90.00
_cell.angle_gamma   90.00
#
_symmetry.space_group_name_H-M   'P 1'
#
loop_
_entity.id
_entity.type
_entity.pdbx_description
1 polymer ?
#
loop_
_entity_poly.entity_id
_entity_poly.type
_entity_poly.pdbx_seq_one_letter_code
_entity_poly.pdbx_strand_id
1 'polypeptide(L)'
;WFEHNYPGWYKLYGAFWKNFAQTTKATDGVNPMAAFEALPPLCQVCQMPCIMPRLDCSEVRFADHAGRTLPFCGTMCEKLFFQEPIRYEQSRTFWQQNHGLGLDEYIVQSGLLRSDGKTLIAQPQ
;
A
#
# COMPACT_ATOMS: atom_id res chain seq x y z
N TRP A 1 -10.39 16.53 -16.87
CA TRP A 1 -10.69 15.16 -17.30
C TRP A 1 -11.36 14.34 -16.21
N PHE A 2 -10.77 14.15 -15.01
CA PHE A 2 -11.38 13.31 -13.95
C PHE A 2 -12.78 13.76 -13.53
N GLU A 3 -12.97 15.01 -13.11
CA GLU A 3 -14.29 15.49 -12.67
C GLU A 3 -15.36 15.42 -13.78
N HIS A 4 -14.94 15.53 -15.04
CA HIS A 4 -15.85 15.41 -16.19
C HIS A 4 -16.33 13.96 -16.40
N ASN A 5 -15.43 12.98 -16.29
CA ASN A 5 -15.75 11.56 -16.52
C ASN A 5 -16.25 10.83 -15.26
N TYR A 6 -15.92 11.37 -14.08
CA TYR A 6 -16.29 10.84 -12.78
C TYR A 6 -16.78 12.01 -11.90
N PRO A 7 -18.02 12.50 -12.10
CA PRO A 7 -18.56 13.60 -11.29
C PRO A 7 -18.48 13.29 -9.79
N GLY A 8 -17.92 14.22 -9.02
CA GLY A 8 -17.62 14.03 -7.59
C GLY A 8 -16.23 13.50 -7.29
N TRP A 9 -15.42 13.13 -8.29
CA TRP A 9 -14.05 12.66 -8.08
C TRP A 9 -13.23 13.67 -7.27
N TYR A 10 -13.32 14.96 -7.60
CA TYR A 10 -12.54 15.98 -6.91
C TYR A 10 -12.95 16.13 -5.45
N LYS A 11 -14.24 15.96 -5.14
CA LYS A 11 -14.73 15.96 -3.75
C LYS A 11 -14.13 14.83 -2.93
N LEU A 12 -13.91 13.66 -3.53
CA LEU A 12 -13.45 12.45 -2.84
C LEU A 12 -11.92 12.33 -2.80
N TYR A 13 -11.22 12.73 -3.87
CA TYR A 13 -9.77 12.50 -4.03
C TYR A 13 -8.94 13.78 -4.12
N GLY A 14 -9.56 14.92 -4.43
CA GLY A 14 -8.85 16.15 -4.73
C GLY A 14 -8.02 16.68 -3.55
N ALA A 15 -8.58 16.64 -2.34
CA ALA A 15 -7.88 17.07 -1.13
C ALA A 15 -6.64 16.21 -0.85
N PHE A 16 -6.78 14.88 -0.95
CA PHE A 16 -5.68 13.94 -0.77
C PHE A 16 -4.50 14.27 -1.71
N TRP A 17 -4.77 14.37 -3.02
CA TRP A 17 -3.71 14.61 -4.01
C TRP A 17 -3.08 16.01 -3.90
N LYS A 18 -3.86 17.03 -3.53
CA LYS A 18 -3.31 18.37 -3.27
C LYS A 18 -2.36 18.37 -2.08
N ASN A 19 -2.73 17.71 -0.99
CA ASN A 19 -1.88 17.61 0.19
C ASN A 19 -0.64 16.76 -0.12
N PHE A 20 -0.81 15.63 -0.79
CA PHE A 20 0.30 14.77 -1.21
C PHE A 20 1.31 15.53 -2.08
N ALA A 21 0.85 16.31 -3.07
CA ALA A 21 1.76 17.13 -3.89
C ALA A 21 2.53 18.20 -3.10
N GLN A 22 1.96 18.67 -1.98
CA GLN A 22 2.64 19.64 -1.11
C GLN A 22 3.69 18.99 -0.21
N THR A 23 3.47 17.75 0.23
CA THR A 23 4.33 17.06 1.21
C THR A 23 5.43 16.19 0.60
N THR A 24 5.45 16.02 -0.72
CA THR A 24 6.33 15.06 -1.41
C THR A 24 7.38 15.72 -2.29
N LYS A 25 7.62 17.01 -2.08
CA LYS A 25 8.69 17.73 -2.77
C LYS A 25 10.04 17.15 -2.34
N ALA A 26 10.85 16.75 -3.31
CA ALA A 26 12.16 16.16 -3.07
C ALA A 26 13.07 17.04 -2.19
N THR A 27 12.91 18.36 -2.25
CA THR A 27 13.65 19.34 -1.44
C THR A 27 13.38 19.25 0.06
N ASP A 28 12.20 18.74 0.43
CA ASP A 28 11.74 18.75 1.81
C ASP A 28 12.23 17.50 2.56
N GLY A 29 12.84 16.55 1.85
CA GLY A 29 13.38 15.30 2.43
C GLY A 29 12.32 14.38 3.02
N VAL A 30 11.03 14.70 2.85
CA VAL A 30 9.92 13.93 3.41
C VAL A 30 9.61 12.76 2.49
N ASN A 31 9.77 11.55 3.01
CA ASN A 31 9.26 10.36 2.37
C ASN A 31 7.71 10.43 2.36
N PRO A 32 7.05 10.36 1.19
CA PRO A 32 5.59 10.34 1.10
C PRO A 32 4.92 9.29 1.98
N MET A 33 5.58 8.14 2.14
CA MET A 33 5.11 7.02 2.95
C MET A 33 5.29 7.29 4.46
N ALA A 34 6.26 8.13 4.84
CA ALA A 34 6.45 8.58 6.22
C ALA A 34 5.42 9.65 6.65
N ALA A 35 4.64 10.20 5.70
CA ALA A 35 3.51 11.06 6.02
C ALA A 35 2.31 10.28 6.60
N PHE A 36 2.32 8.94 6.51
CA PHE A 36 1.33 8.09 7.13
C PHE A 36 1.85 7.55 8.47
N GLU A 37 1.05 7.68 9.53
CA GLU A 37 1.35 7.11 10.85
C GLU A 37 1.49 5.58 10.78
N ALA A 38 0.68 4.94 9.92
CA ALA A 38 0.78 3.52 9.62
C ALA A 38 0.43 3.26 8.16
N LEU A 39 1.14 2.31 7.55
CA LEU A 39 0.86 1.88 6.19
C LEU A 39 -0.32 0.90 6.14
N PRO A 40 -1.11 0.91 5.05
CA PRO A 40 -2.28 0.06 4.94
C PRO A 40 -1.87 -1.42 4.95
N PRO A 41 -2.62 -2.30 5.65
CA PRO A 41 -2.40 -3.74 5.51
C PRO A 41 -2.65 -4.15 4.05
N LEU A 42 -1.87 -5.12 3.56
CA LEU A 42 -2.08 -5.73 2.25
C LEU A 42 -2.92 -6.99 2.41
N CYS A 43 -3.93 -7.17 1.57
CA CYS A 43 -4.83 -8.32 1.65
C CYS A 43 -4.09 -9.64 1.43
N GLN A 44 -4.37 -10.64 2.27
CA GLN A 44 -3.77 -11.98 2.19
C GLN A 44 -4.06 -12.71 0.86
N VAL A 45 -5.13 -12.35 0.16
CA VAL A 45 -5.52 -12.99 -1.11
C VAL A 45 -5.00 -12.19 -2.29
N CYS A 46 -5.50 -10.98 -2.52
CA CYS A 46 -5.20 -10.21 -3.74
C CYS A 46 -3.92 -9.38 -3.66
N GLN A 47 -3.27 -9.31 -2.50
CA GLN A 47 -2.06 -8.49 -2.23
C GLN A 47 -2.26 -6.97 -2.39
N MET A 48 -3.49 -6.50 -2.62
CA MET A 48 -3.80 -5.07 -2.72
C MET A 48 -3.89 -4.41 -1.34
N PRO A 49 -3.57 -3.10 -1.23
CA PRO A 49 -3.82 -2.32 -0.01
C PRO A 49 -5.31 -2.31 0.36
N CYS A 50 -5.63 -2.57 1.62
CA CYS A 50 -7.03 -2.72 2.05
C CYS A 50 -7.79 -1.39 2.20
N ILE A 51 -7.11 -0.26 2.43
CA ILE A 51 -7.77 1.02 2.81
C ILE A 51 -7.50 2.20 1.87
N MET A 52 -6.70 1.99 0.82
CA MET A 52 -6.36 3.03 -0.15
C MET A 52 -7.15 2.85 -1.45
N PRO A 53 -7.54 3.92 -2.16
CA PRO A 53 -7.31 5.35 -1.87
C PRO A 53 -8.40 6.06 -1.04
N ARG A 54 -9.44 5.35 -0.57
CA ARG A 54 -10.57 5.92 0.17
C ARG A 54 -10.57 5.51 1.64
N LEU A 55 -9.70 6.15 2.40
CA LEU A 55 -9.55 5.93 3.84
C LEU A 55 -10.85 6.15 4.63
N ASP A 56 -11.75 6.98 4.09
CA ASP A 56 -13.02 7.36 4.70
C ASP A 56 -14.14 6.31 4.58
N CYS A 57 -14.02 5.34 3.65
CA CYS A 57 -15.07 4.36 3.42
C CYS A 57 -14.57 2.92 3.17
N SER A 58 -13.27 2.69 3.20
CA SER A 58 -12.72 1.34 3.01
C SER A 58 -12.82 0.53 4.30
N GLU A 59 -13.39 -0.67 4.21
CA GLU A 59 -13.47 -1.61 5.32
C GLU A 59 -12.41 -2.69 5.19
N VAL A 60 -11.54 -2.80 6.19
CA VAL A 60 -10.62 -3.92 6.33
C VAL A 60 -11.20 -4.95 7.29
N ARG A 61 -11.02 -6.23 6.98
CA ARG A 61 -11.44 -7.37 7.80
C ARG A 61 -10.21 -8.14 8.24
N PHE A 62 -10.26 -8.71 9.44
CA PHE A 62 -9.18 -9.53 9.97
C PHE A 62 -9.74 -10.87 10.45
N ALA A 63 -9.00 -11.95 10.20
CA ALA A 63 -9.30 -13.25 10.77
C ALA A 63 -8.02 -13.94 11.21
N ASP A 64 -8.10 -14.69 12.30
CA ASP A 64 -6.99 -15.53 12.76
C ASP A 64 -7.02 -16.88 12.06
N HIS A 65 -5.87 -17.31 11.54
CA HIS A 65 -5.70 -18.61 10.91
C HIS A 65 -4.26 -19.10 11.10
N ALA A 66 -4.10 -20.34 11.56
CA ALA A 66 -2.79 -20.97 11.81
C ALA A 66 -1.83 -20.09 12.65
N GLY A 67 -2.36 -19.41 13.68
CA GLY A 67 -1.57 -18.55 14.56
C GLY A 67 -1.16 -17.20 13.96
N ARG A 68 -1.73 -16.81 12.81
CA ARG A 68 -1.49 -15.50 12.17
C ARG A 68 -2.80 -14.73 12.05
N THR A 69 -2.74 -13.42 12.29
CA THR A 69 -3.83 -12.50 11.96
C THR A 69 -3.71 -12.07 10.50
N LEU A 70 -4.72 -12.38 9.70
CA LEU A 70 -4.73 -12.19 8.25
C LEU A 70 -5.67 -11.04 7.86
N PRO A 71 -5.19 -10.03 7.13
CA PRO A 71 -6.03 -8.94 6.61
C PRO A 71 -6.73 -9.30 5.29
N PHE A 72 -7.96 -8.80 5.12
CA PHE A 72 -8.74 -8.91 3.89
C PHE A 72 -9.32 -7.55 3.50
N CYS A 73 -9.26 -7.20 2.21
CA CYS A 73 -9.80 -5.95 1.69
C CYS A 73 -11.33 -5.96 1.52
N GLY A 74 -12.00 -7.04 1.90
CA GLY A 74 -13.45 -7.19 1.80
C GLY A 74 -13.91 -8.64 1.90
N THR A 75 -15.22 -8.82 1.99
CA THR A 75 -15.88 -10.12 2.22
C THR A 75 -15.52 -11.18 1.19
N MET A 76 -15.35 -10.80 -0.08
CA MET A 76 -15.06 -11.77 -1.12
C MET A 76 -13.65 -12.36 -1.00
N CYS A 77 -12.65 -11.56 -0.62
CA CYS A 77 -11.30 -12.08 -0.39
C CYS A 77 -11.26 -12.98 0.84
N GLU A 78 -11.94 -12.61 1.93
CA GLU A 78 -12.07 -13.46 3.12
C GLU A 78 -12.74 -14.80 2.78
N LYS A 79 -13.86 -14.76 2.05
CA LYS A 79 -14.57 -15.97 1.63
C LYS A 79 -13.70 -16.88 0.76
N LEU A 80 -13.01 -16.32 -0.23
CA LEU A 80 -12.13 -17.09 -1.11
C LEU A 80 -11.00 -17.77 -0.33
N PHE A 81 -10.41 -17.07 0.65
CA PHE A 81 -9.39 -17.63 1.51
C PHE A 81 -9.89 -18.88 2.23
N PHE A 82 -11.04 -18.79 2.92
CA PHE A 82 -11.56 -19.91 3.70
C PHE A 82 -12.16 -21.04 2.85
N GLN A 83 -12.49 -20.78 1.59
CA GLN A 83 -12.89 -21.83 0.65
C GLN A 83 -11.70 -22.68 0.20
N GLU A 84 -10.53 -22.07 -0.02
CA GLU A 84 -9.33 -22.75 -0.54
C GLU A 84 -8.04 -22.28 0.17
N PRO A 85 -7.91 -22.49 1.49
CA PRO A 85 -6.85 -21.88 2.30
C PRO A 85 -5.45 -22.28 1.83
N ILE A 86 -5.27 -23.53 1.37
CA ILE A 86 -3.99 -24.05 0.86
C ILE A 86 -3.41 -23.22 -0.29
N ARG A 87 -4.24 -22.47 -1.03
CA ARG A 87 -3.79 -21.60 -2.12
C ARG A 87 -3.16 -20.29 -1.65
N TYR A 88 -3.51 -19.84 -0.45
CA TYR A 88 -3.22 -18.49 0.03
C TYR A 88 -2.48 -18.47 1.37
N GLU A 89 -2.60 -19.51 2.19
CA GLU A 89 -2.07 -19.54 3.56
C GLU A 89 -0.55 -19.32 3.61
N GLN A 90 0.19 -19.84 2.61
CA GLN A 90 1.64 -19.71 2.53
C GLN A 90 2.09 -18.39 1.88
N SER A 91 1.17 -17.62 1.30
CA SER A 91 1.52 -16.32 0.72
C SER A 91 1.95 -15.35 1.82
N ARG A 92 3.03 -14.62 1.55
CA ARG A 92 3.50 -13.53 2.41
C ARG A 92 3.30 -12.21 1.69
N THR A 93 2.70 -11.25 2.37
CA THR A 93 2.57 -9.89 1.85
C THR A 93 3.92 -9.17 1.84
N PHE A 94 4.03 -8.07 1.10
CA PHE A 94 5.24 -7.24 1.07
C PHE A 94 5.71 -6.85 2.49
N TRP A 95 4.79 -6.48 3.38
CA TRP A 95 5.12 -6.14 4.78
C TRP A 95 5.69 -7.32 5.56
N GLN A 96 5.16 -8.53 5.35
CA GLN A 96 5.62 -9.73 6.04
C GLN A 96 6.99 -10.21 5.54
N GLN A 97 7.25 -10.03 4.24
CA GLN A 97 8.54 -10.41 3.65
C GLN A 97 9.67 -9.48 4.09
N ASN A 98 9.38 -8.19 4.27
CA ASN A 98 10.37 -7.15 4.57
C ASN A 98 10.24 -6.61 6.00
N HIS A 99 9.70 -7.41 6.93
CA HIS A 99 9.51 -6.98 8.31
C HIS A 99 10.86 -6.63 8.97
N GLY A 100 10.95 -5.42 9.53
CA GLY A 100 12.15 -4.91 10.20
C GLY A 100 13.22 -4.36 9.27
N LEU A 101 13.02 -4.40 7.95
CA LEU A 101 13.96 -3.87 6.96
C LEU A 101 13.74 -2.37 6.73
N GLY A 102 14.82 -1.59 6.74
CA GLY A 102 14.78 -0.18 6.35
C GLY A 102 14.42 -0.02 4.88
N LEU A 103 13.69 1.04 4.53
CA LEU A 103 13.30 1.29 3.13
C LEU A 103 14.52 1.54 2.23
N ASP A 104 15.51 2.27 2.72
CA ASP A 104 16.78 2.53 2.06
C ASP A 104 17.56 1.22 1.81
N GLU A 105 17.63 0.37 2.83
CA GLU A 105 18.26 -0.95 2.72
C GLU A 105 17.54 -1.82 1.68
N TYR A 106 16.21 -1.88 1.71
CA TYR A 106 15.40 -2.58 0.72
C TYR A 106 15.67 -2.08 -0.70
N ILE A 107 15.75 -0.76 -0.90
CA ILE A 107 16.03 -0.13 -2.20
C ILE A 107 17.38 -0.57 -2.75
N VAL A 108 18.43 -0.53 -1.92
CA VAL A 108 19.79 -0.91 -2.33
C VAL A 108 19.85 -2.41 -2.65
N GLN A 109 19.37 -3.27 -1.75
CA GLN A 109 19.41 -4.72 -1.93
C GLN A 109 18.59 -5.19 -3.13
N SER A 110 17.47 -4.51 -3.42
CA SER A 110 16.61 -4.83 -4.56
C SER A 110 17.08 -4.22 -5.89
N GLY A 111 18.20 -3.49 -5.89
CA GLY A 111 18.75 -2.87 -7.10
C GLY A 111 17.88 -1.75 -7.68
N LEU A 112 17.15 -1.02 -6.83
CA LEU A 112 16.19 0.03 -7.23
C LEU A 112 16.85 1.40 -7.41
N LEU A 113 18.16 1.41 -7.67
CA LEU A 113 18.96 2.58 -7.99
C LEU A 113 19.26 2.60 -9.48
N ARG A 114 19.35 3.80 -10.06
CA ARG A 114 19.83 4.01 -11.42
C ARG A 114 21.32 3.65 -11.51
N SER A 115 21.86 3.68 -12.72
CA SER A 115 23.25 3.32 -13.02
C SER A 115 24.31 4.16 -12.28
N ASP A 116 23.94 5.31 -11.72
CA ASP A 116 24.82 6.16 -10.92
C ASP A 116 24.98 5.70 -9.46
N GLY A 117 24.26 4.64 -9.06
CA GLY A 117 24.36 4.03 -7.73
C GLY A 117 23.81 4.89 -6.60
N LYS A 118 23.06 5.96 -6.90
CA LYS A 118 22.50 6.86 -5.88
C LYS A 118 21.11 7.39 -6.18
N THR A 119 20.75 7.54 -7.46
CA THR A 119 19.44 8.09 -7.83
C THR A 119 18.41 6.97 -7.81
N LEU A 120 17.30 7.15 -7.09
CA LEU A 120 16.18 6.20 -7.09
C LEU A 120 15.60 6.05 -8.51
N ILE A 121 15.28 4.82 -8.91
CA ILE A 121 14.55 4.58 -10.16
C ILE A 121 13.17 5.23 -10.09
N ALA A 122 12.43 4.95 -9.01
CA ALA A 122 11.13 5.55 -8.72
C ALA A 122 11.29 7.03 -8.35
N GLN A 123 10.45 7.89 -8.93
CA GLN A 123 10.41 9.32 -8.64
C GLN A 123 8.95 9.75 -8.48
N PRO A 124 8.65 10.68 -7.55
CA PRO A 124 7.30 11.22 -7.37
C PRO A 124 6.93 12.27 -8.43
N GLN A 125 7.88 12.67 -9.28
CA GLN A 125 7.75 13.69 -10.34
C GLN A 125 8.79 13.48 -11.44
#